data_AF-A0A933A184-F1
#
_entry.id   AF-A0A933A184-F1
#
_cell.length_a   1.000
_cell.length_b   1.000
_cell.length_c   1.000
_cell.angle_alpha   90.00
_cell.angle_beta   90.00
_cell.angle_gamma   90.00
#
_symmetry.space_group_name_H-M   'P 1'
#
loop_
_entity.id
_entity.type
_entity.pdbx_description
1 polymer ?
#
loop_
_entity_poly.entity_id
_entity_poly.type
_entity_poly.pdbx_seq_one_letter_code
_entity_poly.pdbx_strand_id
1 'polypeptide(L)'
;MELSATDRPILVADGDARNRRRTRQALEAAGFAVIEAGDGPQALDLARIRIPALLILSTSVARPGALEVCRHIRRDSDVPILMLLARRDEVTTLVAFAMGVDDCVALPVSPAEIVARSRALLRRSGGSTGPLPAVLSQGPIVMDLDRREVTVQGRPVALTPLEFRLLKVFMQAPGRAFSREHLLALIHAFDADLPADRTVDNLVVSLRRKLGDRAEASRVIVGVRGVGYKFMDQRSVGVPSPGADHPLWRWIVQAAPLPILVIDRERTVVLANRAAERITGWPVEQITGQTKCHTVIGCQARDGCSLKDVCVGVRAMQEGASSLKVRYRIDTGETVSATYVPLPPDVGSAAYCMIVLDMGPEGAASRVSTGDPLEFQTQS
;
A
#
# COMPACT_ATOMS: atom_id res chain seq x y z
N MET A 1 -28.80 4.21 -16.14
CA MET A 1 -28.07 5.47 -15.92
C MET A 1 -27.38 5.33 -14.57
N GLU A 2 -26.23 4.66 -14.57
CA GLU A 2 -25.50 4.33 -13.35
C GLU A 2 -24.70 5.57 -12.90
N LEU A 3 -24.99 6.05 -11.69
CA LEU A 3 -24.31 7.20 -11.09
C LEU A 3 -22.90 6.75 -10.66
N SER A 4 -21.88 7.41 -11.19
CA SER A 4 -20.48 7.16 -10.82
C SER A 4 -20.24 7.51 -9.34
N ALA A 5 -19.23 6.91 -8.70
CA ALA A 5 -18.82 7.31 -7.35
C ALA A 5 -18.35 8.79 -7.26
N THR A 6 -18.01 9.42 -8.39
CA THR A 6 -17.77 10.87 -8.51
C THR A 6 -19.06 11.72 -8.60
N ASP A 7 -20.23 11.11 -8.83
CA ASP A 7 -21.53 11.78 -8.78
C ASP A 7 -22.19 11.71 -7.39
N ARG A 8 -21.66 10.87 -6.49
CA ARG A 8 -22.21 10.68 -5.14
C ARG A 8 -21.62 11.75 -4.20
N PRO A 9 -22.46 12.50 -3.47
CA PRO A 9 -21.99 13.63 -2.68
C PRO A 9 -21.26 13.17 -1.40
N ILE A 10 -20.45 14.06 -0.85
CA ILE A 10 -19.97 13.97 0.53
C ILE A 10 -21.07 14.50 1.44
N LEU A 11 -21.47 13.72 2.44
CA LEU A 11 -22.41 14.16 3.47
C LEU A 11 -21.62 14.74 4.65
N VAL A 12 -21.84 16.02 4.96
CA VAL A 12 -21.26 16.70 6.12
C VAL A 12 -22.33 16.88 7.19
N ALA A 13 -22.22 16.10 8.27
CA ALA A 13 -23.09 16.14 9.43
C ALA A 13 -22.36 16.84 10.60
N ASP A 14 -22.77 18.06 10.93
CA ASP A 14 -22.21 18.85 12.03
C ASP A 14 -23.31 19.73 12.63
N GLY A 15 -23.49 19.73 13.96
CA GLY A 15 -24.46 20.57 14.64
C GLY A 15 -24.16 22.07 14.58
N ASP A 16 -22.89 22.46 14.40
CA ASP A 16 -22.48 23.85 14.26
C ASP A 16 -22.55 24.30 12.79
N ALA A 17 -23.51 25.19 12.50
CA ALA A 17 -23.74 25.70 11.15
C ALA A 17 -22.53 26.47 10.56
N ARG A 18 -21.70 27.13 11.39
CA ARG A 18 -20.51 27.84 10.91
C ARG A 18 -19.43 26.85 10.49
N ASN A 19 -19.19 25.81 11.29
CA ASN A 19 -18.23 24.76 10.95
C ASN A 19 -18.68 23.96 9.74
N ARG A 20 -19.96 23.57 9.70
CA ARG A 20 -20.56 22.86 8.56
C ARG A 20 -20.38 23.64 7.25
N ARG A 21 -20.72 24.94 7.24
CA ARG A 21 -20.55 25.82 6.08
C ARG A 21 -19.08 25.95 5.66
N ARG A 22 -18.15 26.11 6.60
CA ARG A 22 -16.70 26.20 6.30
C ARG A 22 -16.18 24.92 5.66
N THR A 23 -16.54 23.77 6.21
CA THR A 23 -16.15 22.45 5.68
C THR A 23 -16.73 22.23 4.29
N ARG A 24 -18.02 22.53 4.08
CA ARG A 24 -18.66 22.45 2.76
C ARG A 24 -17.92 23.30 1.73
N GLN A 25 -17.68 24.58 2.02
CA GLN A 25 -17.00 25.49 1.08
C GLN A 25 -15.61 24.99 0.69
N ALA A 26 -14.85 24.42 1.63
CA ALA A 26 -13.53 23.87 1.35
C ALA A 26 -13.60 22.61 0.46
N LEU A 27 -14.58 21.74 0.68
CA LEU A 27 -14.78 20.52 -0.12
C LEU A 27 -15.28 20.84 -1.53
N GLU A 28 -16.22 21.78 -1.67
CA GLU A 28 -16.70 22.26 -2.97
C GLU A 28 -15.57 22.93 -3.76
N ALA A 29 -14.76 23.79 -3.12
CA ALA A 29 -13.59 24.38 -3.74
C ALA A 29 -12.55 23.32 -4.17
N ALA A 30 -12.54 22.16 -3.52
CA ALA A 30 -11.70 21.02 -3.87
C ALA A 30 -12.30 20.09 -4.93
N GLY A 31 -13.49 20.42 -5.46
CA GLY A 31 -14.16 19.72 -6.57
C GLY A 31 -15.20 18.68 -6.16
N PHE A 32 -15.62 18.62 -4.88
CA PHE A 32 -16.60 17.63 -4.41
C PHE A 32 -18.03 18.18 -4.41
N ALA A 33 -19.00 17.34 -4.78
CA ALA A 33 -20.41 17.59 -4.47
C ALA A 33 -20.64 17.35 -2.97
N VAL A 34 -21.35 18.27 -2.30
CA VAL A 34 -21.56 18.20 -0.85
C VAL A 34 -23.04 18.36 -0.51
N ILE A 35 -23.52 17.56 0.44
CA ILE A 35 -24.82 17.71 1.10
C ILE A 35 -24.60 17.87 2.61
N GLU A 36 -25.47 18.63 3.27
CA GLU A 36 -25.33 19.00 4.68
C GLU A 36 -26.43 18.40 5.54
N ALA A 37 -26.08 17.98 6.76
CA ALA A 37 -27.02 17.62 7.82
C ALA A 37 -26.68 18.40 9.11
N GLY A 38 -27.71 18.95 9.76
CA GLY A 38 -27.57 19.66 11.04
C GLY A 38 -27.73 18.76 12.26
N ASP A 39 -28.30 17.57 12.12
CA ASP A 39 -28.57 16.65 13.20
C ASP A 39 -28.54 15.18 12.75
N GLY A 40 -28.64 14.26 13.73
CA GLY A 40 -28.55 12.82 13.50
C GLY A 40 -29.65 12.26 12.60
N PRO A 41 -30.93 12.62 12.75
CA PRO A 41 -32.01 12.12 11.92
C PRO A 41 -31.83 12.54 10.46
N GLN A 42 -31.51 13.82 10.23
CA GLN A 42 -31.23 14.31 8.89
C GLN A 42 -30.02 13.59 8.28
N ALA A 43 -28.96 13.33 9.06
CA ALA A 43 -27.80 12.60 8.59
C ALA A 43 -28.16 11.15 8.18
N LEU A 44 -28.96 10.45 8.97
CA LEU A 44 -29.38 9.08 8.67
C LEU A 44 -30.29 9.01 7.44
N ASP A 45 -31.22 9.95 7.29
CA ASP A 45 -32.13 9.98 6.15
C ASP A 45 -31.40 10.34 4.86
N LEU A 46 -30.52 11.35 4.89
CA LEU A 46 -29.70 11.70 3.74
C LEU A 46 -28.71 10.59 3.38
N ALA A 47 -28.11 9.90 4.37
CA ALA A 47 -27.22 8.78 4.11
C ALA A 47 -27.95 7.65 3.36
N ARG A 48 -29.20 7.36 3.73
CA ARG A 48 -30.04 6.35 3.05
C ARG A 48 -30.48 6.77 1.65
N ILE A 49 -30.94 8.01 1.48
CA ILE A 49 -31.55 8.48 0.22
C ILE A 49 -30.49 8.85 -0.83
N ARG A 50 -29.38 9.45 -0.39
CA ARG A 50 -28.37 10.05 -1.29
C ARG A 50 -27.13 9.18 -1.47
N ILE A 51 -26.99 8.11 -0.67
CA ILE A 51 -25.92 7.10 -0.76
C ILE A 51 -24.54 7.77 -0.91
N PRO A 52 -24.11 8.57 0.09
CA PRO A 52 -22.93 9.42 -0.04
C PRO A 52 -21.66 8.61 -0.32
N ALA A 53 -20.69 9.24 -0.95
CA ALA A 53 -19.37 8.65 -1.17
C ALA A 53 -18.50 8.69 0.11
N LEU A 54 -18.76 9.66 0.99
CA LEU A 54 -18.09 9.84 2.28
C LEU A 54 -19.05 10.52 3.26
N LEU A 55 -19.01 10.10 4.52
CA LEU A 55 -19.65 10.79 5.63
C LEU A 55 -18.60 11.49 6.48
N ILE A 56 -18.73 12.80 6.64
CA ILE A 56 -17.99 13.58 7.64
C ILE A 56 -18.94 13.83 8.81
N LEU A 57 -18.61 13.30 9.98
CA LEU A 57 -19.50 13.26 11.14
C LEU A 57 -18.85 13.92 12.35
N SER A 58 -19.40 15.04 12.80
CA SER A 58 -18.91 15.77 13.96
C SER A 58 -19.53 15.27 15.26
N THR A 59 -18.76 15.26 16.35
CA THR A 59 -19.27 14.95 17.69
C THR A 59 -20.32 15.95 18.19
N SER A 60 -20.48 17.10 17.53
CA SER A 60 -21.54 18.09 17.80
C SER A 60 -22.94 17.62 17.35
N VAL A 61 -23.03 16.59 16.50
CA VAL A 61 -24.31 16.03 16.03
C VAL A 61 -25.05 15.37 17.18
N ALA A 62 -26.32 15.75 17.36
CA ALA A 62 -27.18 15.26 18.42
C ALA A 62 -28.49 14.66 17.88
N ARG A 63 -29.10 13.81 18.72
CA ARG A 63 -30.46 13.26 18.57
C ARG A 63 -30.75 12.39 17.32
N PRO A 64 -30.03 11.31 16.99
CA PRO A 64 -29.06 10.60 17.81
C PRO A 64 -27.64 11.17 17.69
N GLY A 65 -26.79 10.85 18.66
CA GLY A 65 -25.39 11.32 18.70
C GLY A 65 -24.53 10.71 17.59
N ALA A 66 -23.39 11.32 17.30
CA ALA A 66 -22.46 10.89 16.24
C ALA A 66 -22.10 9.38 16.29
N LEU A 67 -21.75 8.83 17.44
CA LEU A 67 -21.41 7.40 17.57
C LEU A 67 -22.60 6.49 17.26
N GLU A 68 -23.80 6.91 17.63
CA GLU A 68 -25.01 6.16 17.38
C GLU A 68 -25.42 6.24 15.90
N VAL A 69 -25.26 7.41 15.26
CA VAL A 69 -25.40 7.56 13.79
C VAL A 69 -24.43 6.63 13.07
N CYS A 70 -23.15 6.61 13.48
CA CYS A 70 -22.12 5.72 12.93
C CYS A 70 -22.55 4.25 13.02
N ARG A 71 -22.97 3.81 14.22
CA ARG A 71 -23.45 2.45 14.45
C ARG A 71 -24.66 2.09 13.58
N HIS A 72 -25.61 3.01 13.38
CA HIS A 72 -26.76 2.77 12.52
C HIS A 72 -26.35 2.60 11.05
N ILE A 73 -25.50 3.49 10.54
CA ILE A 73 -25.03 3.43 9.16
C ILE A 73 -24.24 2.14 8.92
N ARG A 74 -23.40 1.73 9.88
CA ARG A 74 -22.57 0.52 9.80
C ARG A 74 -23.34 -0.80 9.77
N ARG A 75 -24.63 -0.82 10.13
CA ARG A 75 -25.45 -2.04 9.96
C ARG A 75 -25.71 -2.35 8.50
N ASP A 76 -25.85 -1.31 7.68
CA ASP A 76 -26.38 -1.41 6.32
C ASP A 76 -25.42 -0.84 5.26
N SER A 77 -24.29 -0.22 5.67
CA SER A 77 -23.38 0.49 4.76
C SER A 77 -21.92 0.55 5.24
N ASP A 78 -21.01 0.31 4.30
CA ASP A 78 -19.56 0.47 4.43
C ASP A 78 -19.05 1.83 3.92
N VAL A 79 -19.92 2.85 3.80
CA VAL A 79 -19.49 4.21 3.41
C VAL A 79 -18.36 4.70 4.32
N PRO A 80 -17.25 5.25 3.82
CA PRO A 80 -16.19 5.74 4.70
C PRO A 80 -16.72 6.85 5.62
N ILE A 81 -16.25 6.86 6.86
CA ILE A 81 -16.62 7.83 7.90
C ILE A 81 -15.37 8.54 8.43
N LEU A 82 -15.32 9.86 8.24
CA LEU A 82 -14.36 10.76 8.90
C LEU A 82 -15.04 11.41 10.11
N MET A 83 -14.57 11.10 11.32
CA MET A 83 -15.14 11.70 12.54
C MET A 83 -14.39 12.97 12.96
N LEU A 84 -15.12 14.06 13.22
CA LEU A 84 -14.57 15.29 13.79
C LEU A 84 -14.79 15.30 15.30
N LEU A 85 -13.71 15.17 16.08
CA LEU A 85 -13.76 15.07 17.54
C LEU A 85 -13.67 16.46 18.18
N ALA A 86 -14.47 16.74 19.21
CA ALA A 86 -14.38 17.99 19.96
C ALA A 86 -13.03 18.16 20.70
N ARG A 87 -12.36 17.06 21.06
CA ARG A 87 -11.06 17.07 21.76
C ARG A 87 -10.20 15.90 21.29
N ARG A 88 -8.88 16.07 21.38
CA ARG A 88 -7.90 15.01 21.12
C ARG A 88 -7.68 14.22 22.42
N ASP A 89 -8.50 13.19 22.60
CA ASP A 89 -8.42 12.25 23.72
C ASP A 89 -8.27 10.82 23.19
N GLU A 90 -7.40 10.05 23.82
CA GLU A 90 -7.06 8.69 23.41
C GLU A 90 -8.27 7.76 23.54
N VAL A 91 -9.00 7.85 24.64
CA VAL A 91 -10.18 7.01 24.90
C VAL A 91 -11.26 7.26 23.86
N THR A 92 -11.58 8.53 23.59
CA THR A 92 -12.56 8.97 22.60
C THR A 92 -12.19 8.49 21.19
N THR A 93 -10.90 8.56 20.86
CA THR A 93 -10.36 8.10 19.56
C THR A 93 -10.51 6.58 19.41
N LEU A 94 -10.12 5.82 20.43
CA LEU A 94 -10.23 4.36 20.43
C LEU A 94 -11.70 3.90 20.34
N VAL A 95 -12.61 4.57 21.04
CA VAL A 95 -14.05 4.29 20.98
C VAL A 95 -14.62 4.57 19.58
N ALA A 96 -14.20 5.68 18.94
CA ALA A 96 -14.62 5.99 17.58
C ALA A 96 -14.20 4.90 16.59
N PHE A 97 -12.93 4.45 16.64
CA PHE A 97 -12.45 3.36 15.80
C PHE A 97 -13.16 2.02 16.07
N ALA A 98 -13.42 1.69 17.34
CA ALA A 98 -14.16 0.48 17.70
C ALA A 98 -15.59 0.46 17.15
N MET A 99 -16.18 1.65 16.92
CA MET A 99 -17.51 1.81 16.31
C MET A 99 -17.49 1.81 14.77
N GLY A 100 -16.33 1.56 14.14
CA GLY A 100 -16.19 1.42 12.69
C GLY A 100 -15.90 2.72 11.95
N VAL A 101 -15.42 3.77 12.64
CA VAL A 101 -14.91 4.99 11.99
C VAL A 101 -13.60 4.69 11.25
N ASP A 102 -13.40 5.26 10.06
CA ASP A 102 -12.22 4.97 9.23
C ASP A 102 -11.05 5.93 9.49
N ASP A 103 -11.35 7.17 9.88
CA ASP A 103 -10.37 8.16 10.33
C ASP A 103 -11.04 9.16 11.28
N CYS A 104 -10.27 9.77 12.16
CA CYS A 104 -10.77 10.81 13.06
C CYS A 104 -9.77 11.95 13.19
N VAL A 105 -10.28 13.17 13.35
CA VAL A 105 -9.45 14.36 13.56
C VAL A 105 -10.09 15.24 14.62
N ALA A 106 -9.26 15.74 15.55
CA ALA A 106 -9.74 16.62 16.62
C ALA A 106 -9.81 18.07 16.15
N LEU A 107 -10.84 18.79 16.58
CA LEU A 107 -10.95 20.23 16.42
C LEU A 107 -10.05 20.95 17.44
N PRO A 108 -9.42 22.09 17.08
CA PRO A 108 -9.53 22.78 15.79
C PRO A 108 -8.74 22.08 14.68
N VAL A 109 -9.35 21.95 13.49
CA VAL A 109 -8.74 21.36 12.30
C VAL A 109 -8.77 22.37 11.16
N SER A 110 -7.74 22.37 10.31
CA SER A 110 -7.77 23.21 9.11
C SER A 110 -8.73 22.62 8.06
N PRO A 111 -9.44 23.45 7.27
CA PRO A 111 -10.27 22.94 6.18
C PRO A 111 -9.45 22.15 5.14
N ALA A 112 -8.19 22.53 4.92
CA ALA A 112 -7.26 21.81 4.05
C ALA A 112 -6.97 20.38 4.54
N GLU A 113 -6.83 20.19 5.86
CA GLU A 113 -6.65 18.86 6.44
C GLU A 113 -7.91 17.99 6.28
N ILE A 114 -9.11 18.55 6.48
CA ILE A 114 -10.37 17.82 6.21
C ILE A 114 -10.42 17.37 4.75
N VAL A 115 -10.08 18.25 3.79
CA VAL A 115 -10.04 17.92 2.36
C VAL A 115 -9.01 16.81 2.07
N ALA A 116 -7.81 16.89 2.63
CA ALA A 116 -6.75 15.90 2.43
C ALA A 116 -7.14 14.52 2.97
N ARG A 117 -7.71 14.47 4.17
CA ARG A 117 -8.22 13.22 4.78
C ARG A 117 -9.41 12.66 4.01
N SER A 118 -10.32 13.52 3.57
CA SER A 118 -11.46 13.13 2.73
C SER A 118 -10.99 12.48 1.42
N ARG A 119 -10.02 13.09 0.73
CA ARG A 119 -9.36 12.51 -0.45
C ARG A 119 -8.71 11.16 -0.14
N ALA A 120 -8.02 11.05 0.99
CA ALA A 120 -7.37 9.81 1.38
C ALA A 120 -8.37 8.68 1.70
N LEU A 121 -9.50 8.99 2.34
CA LEU A 121 -10.56 8.04 2.63
C LEU A 121 -11.33 7.63 1.37
N LEU A 122 -11.68 8.59 0.51
CA LEU A 122 -12.31 8.30 -0.78
C LEU A 122 -11.40 7.44 -1.67
N ARG A 123 -10.08 7.67 -1.65
CA ARG A 123 -9.10 6.82 -2.33
C ARG A 123 -9.00 5.40 -1.75
N ARG A 124 -9.27 5.23 -0.46
CA ARG A 124 -9.19 3.93 0.26
C ARG A 124 -10.48 3.12 0.13
N SER A 125 -11.63 3.78 0.14
CA SER A 125 -12.97 3.19 0.02
C SER A 125 -13.40 2.96 -1.43
N GLY A 126 -12.93 3.81 -2.35
CA GLY A 126 -12.89 3.58 -3.78
C GLY A 126 -11.44 3.62 -4.23
N GLY A 127 -10.82 2.43 -4.38
CA GLY A 127 -9.48 2.32 -4.96
C GLY A 127 -9.38 3.24 -6.18
N SER A 128 -8.54 4.27 -6.08
CA SER A 128 -8.39 5.34 -7.05
C SER A 128 -8.59 4.87 -8.50
N THR A 129 -9.47 5.52 -9.25
CA THR A 129 -9.07 6.61 -10.17
C THR A 129 -10.35 7.14 -10.81
N GLY A 130 -10.38 7.56 -12.07
CA GLY A 130 -11.57 8.02 -12.78
C GLY A 130 -12.65 6.92 -12.86
N PRO A 131 -12.98 6.38 -14.05
CA PRO A 131 -13.58 5.05 -14.08
C PRO A 131 -12.77 4.15 -13.15
N LEU A 132 -13.43 3.29 -12.36
CA LEU A 132 -12.76 2.19 -11.65
C LEU A 132 -11.66 1.63 -12.56
N PRO A 133 -10.51 1.16 -12.05
CA PRO A 133 -9.96 0.05 -12.77
C PRO A 133 -11.05 -1.01 -12.67
N ALA A 134 -11.76 -1.21 -13.78
CA ALA A 134 -12.62 -2.36 -14.03
C ALA A 134 -11.84 -3.66 -13.86
N VAL A 135 -10.63 -3.64 -13.30
CA VAL A 135 -9.54 -4.57 -13.43
C VAL A 135 -8.80 -4.67 -12.08
N LEU A 136 -8.95 -5.77 -11.35
CA LEU A 136 -8.08 -6.12 -10.21
C LEU A 136 -6.80 -6.77 -10.73
N SER A 137 -5.63 -6.32 -10.28
CA SER A 137 -4.34 -6.91 -10.68
C SER A 137 -3.54 -7.39 -9.47
N GLN A 138 -3.07 -8.64 -9.52
CA GLN A 138 -2.17 -9.25 -8.53
C GLN A 138 -1.11 -10.08 -9.24
N GLY A 139 0.11 -9.55 -9.33
CA GLY A 139 1.21 -10.16 -10.09
C GLY A 139 0.78 -10.41 -11.54
N PRO A 140 0.88 -11.65 -12.06
CA PRO A 140 0.49 -11.96 -13.43
C PRO A 140 -1.04 -12.07 -13.64
N ILE A 141 -1.84 -12.00 -12.58
CA ILE A 141 -3.30 -12.23 -12.64
C ILE A 141 -4.00 -10.89 -12.73
N VAL A 142 -4.85 -10.75 -13.75
CA VAL A 142 -5.62 -9.54 -14.04
C VAL A 142 -7.07 -9.94 -14.21
N MET A 143 -7.97 -9.39 -13.39
CA MET A 143 -9.40 -9.70 -13.40
C MET A 143 -10.18 -8.47 -13.76
N ASP A 144 -10.81 -8.46 -14.93
CA ASP A 144 -11.79 -7.45 -15.32
C ASP A 144 -13.16 -7.76 -14.68
N LEU A 145 -13.60 -6.96 -13.72
CA LEU A 145 -14.85 -7.06 -12.98
C LEU A 145 -16.07 -6.72 -13.83
N ASP A 146 -15.96 -5.79 -14.77
CA ASP A 146 -17.09 -5.31 -15.57
C ASP A 146 -17.36 -6.28 -16.72
N ARG A 147 -16.29 -6.70 -17.41
CA ARG A 147 -16.35 -7.72 -18.48
C ARG A 147 -16.47 -9.13 -17.92
N ARG A 148 -16.25 -9.32 -16.62
CA ARG A 148 -16.16 -10.63 -15.95
C ARG A 148 -15.10 -11.54 -16.59
N GLU A 149 -13.99 -10.95 -17.01
CA GLU A 149 -12.87 -11.62 -17.67
C GLU A 149 -11.70 -11.79 -16.69
N VAL A 150 -10.94 -12.87 -16.84
CA VAL A 150 -9.68 -13.05 -16.09
C VAL A 150 -8.59 -13.42 -17.07
N THR A 151 -7.43 -12.80 -16.93
CA THR A 151 -6.21 -13.16 -17.65
C THR A 151 -5.08 -13.49 -16.69
N VAL A 152 -4.21 -14.41 -17.10
CA VAL A 152 -2.97 -14.75 -16.40
C VAL A 152 -1.83 -14.61 -17.39
N GLN A 153 -0.85 -13.75 -17.09
CA GLN A 153 0.23 -13.38 -18.01
C GLN A 153 -0.30 -12.92 -19.39
N GLY A 154 -1.41 -12.17 -19.38
CA GLY A 154 -2.08 -11.68 -20.59
C GLY A 154 -2.88 -12.73 -21.37
N ARG A 155 -2.95 -13.99 -20.91
CA ARG A 155 -3.78 -15.03 -21.56
C ARG A 155 -5.13 -15.18 -20.85
N PRO A 156 -6.26 -15.21 -21.58
CA PRO A 156 -7.58 -15.36 -20.97
C PRO A 156 -7.75 -16.73 -20.29
N VAL A 157 -8.40 -16.71 -19.13
CA VAL A 157 -8.71 -17.89 -18.30
C VAL A 157 -10.20 -17.91 -18.01
N ALA A 158 -10.88 -18.96 -18.44
CA ALA A 158 -12.32 -19.13 -18.24
C ALA A 158 -12.62 -19.63 -16.81
N LEU A 159 -13.25 -18.78 -16.00
CA LEU A 159 -13.73 -19.12 -14.65
C LEU A 159 -15.25 -19.33 -14.63
N THR A 160 -15.71 -20.24 -13.78
CA THR A 160 -17.14 -20.35 -13.44
C THR A 160 -17.56 -19.16 -12.56
N PRO A 161 -18.86 -18.86 -12.43
CA PRO A 161 -19.33 -17.75 -11.58
C PRO A 161 -18.84 -17.83 -10.14
N LEU A 162 -18.82 -19.03 -9.55
CA LEU A 162 -18.33 -19.26 -8.19
C LEU A 162 -16.81 -19.09 -8.07
N GLU A 163 -16.03 -19.59 -9.04
CA GLU A 163 -14.58 -19.41 -9.07
C GLU A 163 -14.20 -17.92 -9.25
N PHE A 164 -14.96 -17.19 -10.08
CA PHE A 164 -14.77 -15.76 -10.28
C PHE A 164 -15.04 -14.98 -8.98
N ARG A 165 -16.15 -15.27 -8.29
CA ARG A 165 -16.47 -14.67 -6.98
C ARG A 165 -15.40 -14.99 -5.94
N LEU A 166 -14.96 -16.25 -5.87
CA LEU A 166 -13.92 -16.68 -4.94
C LEU A 166 -12.59 -15.95 -5.19
N LEU A 167 -12.17 -15.85 -6.46
CA LEU A 167 -10.96 -15.12 -6.83
C LEU A 167 -11.08 -13.61 -6.54
N LYS A 168 -12.25 -13.01 -6.77
CA LYS A 168 -12.53 -11.61 -6.43
C LYS A 168 -12.34 -11.35 -4.94
N VAL A 169 -12.95 -12.17 -4.07
CA VAL A 169 -12.81 -12.07 -2.60
C VAL A 169 -11.34 -12.13 -2.20
N PHE A 170 -10.59 -13.07 -2.78
CA PHE A 170 -9.16 -13.22 -2.53
C PHE A 170 -8.33 -12.01 -3.00
N MET A 171 -8.58 -11.49 -4.20
CA MET A 171 -7.83 -10.36 -4.78
C MET A 171 -8.17 -9.01 -4.15
N GLN A 172 -9.34 -8.87 -3.53
CA GLN A 172 -9.74 -7.66 -2.79
C GLN A 172 -9.05 -7.54 -1.42
N ALA A 173 -8.66 -8.66 -0.82
CA ALA A 173 -7.99 -8.71 0.48
C ALA A 173 -6.76 -9.62 0.45
N PRO A 174 -5.73 -9.29 -0.35
CA PRO A 174 -4.52 -10.07 -0.45
C PRO A 174 -3.80 -10.14 0.91
N GLY A 175 -3.19 -11.28 1.22
CA GLY A 175 -2.50 -11.53 2.49
C GLY A 175 -3.42 -11.89 3.66
N ARG A 176 -4.74 -11.69 3.56
CA ARG A 176 -5.70 -12.07 4.60
C ARG A 176 -6.05 -13.57 4.51
N ALA A 177 -6.00 -14.25 5.66
CA ALA A 177 -6.49 -15.61 5.77
C ALA A 177 -8.01 -15.61 6.02
N PHE A 178 -8.73 -16.47 5.32
CA PHE A 178 -10.16 -16.65 5.44
C PHE A 178 -10.48 -18.10 5.83
N SER A 179 -11.48 -18.27 6.71
CA SER A 179 -12.01 -19.60 7.00
C SER A 179 -12.86 -20.13 5.86
N ARG A 180 -13.08 -21.45 5.82
CA ARG A 180 -13.90 -22.08 4.78
C ARG A 180 -15.34 -21.60 4.87
N GLU A 181 -15.87 -21.50 6.07
CA GLU A 181 -17.22 -21.02 6.37
C GLU A 181 -17.38 -19.55 5.95
N HIS A 182 -16.36 -18.73 6.21
CA HIS A 182 -16.35 -17.33 5.83
C HIS A 182 -16.27 -17.15 4.30
N LEU A 183 -15.43 -17.93 3.60
CA LEU A 183 -15.36 -17.91 2.14
C LEU A 183 -16.68 -18.35 1.52
N LEU A 184 -17.31 -19.40 2.06
CA LEU A 184 -18.61 -19.88 1.62
C LEU A 184 -19.70 -18.81 1.78
N ALA A 185 -19.73 -18.13 2.93
CA ALA A 185 -20.67 -17.03 3.17
C ALA A 185 -20.48 -15.88 2.18
N LEU A 186 -19.24 -15.46 1.92
CA LEU A 186 -18.95 -14.36 0.99
C LEU A 186 -19.29 -14.67 -0.48
N ILE A 187 -19.15 -15.92 -0.93
CA ILE A 187 -19.46 -16.30 -2.32
C ILE A 187 -20.96 -16.62 -2.53
N HIS A 188 -21.70 -16.95 -1.46
CA HIS A 188 -23.13 -17.26 -1.47
C HIS A 188 -24.04 -16.09 -1.05
N ALA A 189 -23.51 -15.00 -0.49
CA ALA A 189 -24.29 -13.83 -0.04
C ALA A 189 -25.16 -13.15 -1.13
N PHE A 190 -25.05 -13.57 -2.39
CA PHE A 190 -25.75 -12.98 -3.53
C PHE A 190 -26.70 -13.91 -4.28
N ASP A 191 -26.83 -15.21 -3.91
CA ASP A 191 -27.83 -16.13 -4.50
C ASP A 191 -28.07 -17.34 -3.57
N ALA A 192 -29.32 -17.56 -3.15
CA ALA A 192 -29.70 -18.66 -2.26
C ALA A 192 -29.82 -20.04 -2.97
N ASP A 193 -29.70 -20.09 -4.29
CA ASP A 193 -29.99 -21.28 -5.12
C ASP A 193 -28.75 -22.02 -5.63
N LEU A 194 -27.58 -21.83 -5.01
CA LEU A 194 -26.36 -22.52 -5.43
C LEU A 194 -26.23 -23.90 -4.75
N PRO A 195 -25.91 -24.97 -5.51
CA PRO A 195 -25.85 -26.32 -4.96
C PRO A 195 -24.85 -26.42 -3.80
N ALA A 196 -25.32 -26.95 -2.66
CA ALA A 196 -24.54 -27.17 -1.43
C ALA A 196 -23.35 -28.13 -1.60
N ASP A 197 -23.21 -28.78 -2.76
CA ASP A 197 -22.26 -29.86 -3.01
C ASP A 197 -20.86 -29.43 -3.45
N ARG A 198 -20.59 -28.14 -3.64
CA ARG A 198 -19.22 -27.66 -3.93
C ARG A 198 -18.60 -27.00 -2.69
N THR A 199 -17.82 -27.79 -1.97
CA THR A 199 -16.97 -27.30 -0.89
C THR A 199 -15.97 -26.27 -1.41
N VAL A 200 -15.63 -25.28 -0.57
CA VAL A 200 -14.60 -24.26 -0.85
C VAL A 200 -13.28 -24.91 -1.30
N ASP A 201 -12.95 -26.08 -0.75
CA ASP A 201 -11.76 -26.85 -1.13
C ASP A 201 -11.77 -27.24 -2.63
N ASN A 202 -12.90 -27.74 -3.16
CA ASN A 202 -13.02 -28.10 -4.58
C ASN A 202 -12.92 -26.87 -5.50
N LEU A 203 -13.51 -25.73 -5.08
CA LEU A 203 -13.39 -24.46 -5.80
C LEU A 203 -11.93 -23.97 -5.80
N VAL A 204 -11.22 -24.06 -4.67
CA VAL A 204 -9.80 -23.69 -4.58
C VAL A 204 -8.93 -24.59 -5.46
N VAL A 205 -9.15 -25.91 -5.47
CA VAL A 205 -8.41 -26.85 -6.32
C VAL A 205 -8.62 -26.52 -7.81
N SER A 206 -9.87 -26.32 -8.22
CA SER A 206 -10.18 -25.97 -9.62
C SER A 206 -9.61 -24.61 -10.01
N LEU A 207 -9.73 -23.61 -9.13
CA LEU A 207 -9.21 -22.27 -9.34
C LEU A 207 -7.68 -22.26 -9.46
N ARG A 208 -6.96 -22.95 -8.55
CA ARG A 208 -5.50 -23.11 -8.61
C ARG A 208 -5.03 -23.68 -9.95
N ARG A 209 -5.67 -24.77 -10.40
CA ARG A 209 -5.36 -25.39 -11.70
C ARG A 209 -5.52 -24.41 -12.86
N LYS A 210 -6.60 -23.61 -12.87
CA LYS A 210 -6.87 -22.62 -13.92
C LYS A 210 -5.92 -21.42 -13.88
N LEU A 211 -5.42 -21.06 -12.70
CA LEU A 211 -4.43 -19.99 -12.52
C LEU A 211 -2.97 -20.45 -12.78
N GLY A 212 -2.76 -21.74 -13.06
CA GLY A 212 -1.40 -22.30 -13.20
C GLY A 212 -0.66 -22.45 -11.87
N ASP A 213 -1.36 -22.34 -10.74
CA ASP A 213 -0.82 -22.48 -9.39
C ASP A 213 -0.83 -23.97 -8.98
N ARG A 214 0.33 -24.61 -8.90
CA ARG A 214 0.43 -26.05 -8.57
C ARG A 214 0.32 -26.25 -7.06
N ALA A 215 -0.53 -27.17 -6.62
CA ALA A 215 -0.82 -27.39 -5.19
C ALA A 215 0.42 -27.69 -4.34
N GLU A 216 1.39 -28.42 -4.88
CA GLU A 216 2.67 -28.78 -4.22
C GLU A 216 3.64 -27.61 -4.07
N ALA A 217 3.45 -26.53 -4.86
CA ALA A 217 4.30 -25.35 -4.89
C ALA A 217 3.45 -24.06 -5.01
N SER A 218 2.34 -24.00 -4.26
CA SER A 218 1.34 -22.93 -4.42
C SER A 218 1.92 -21.57 -4.03
N ARG A 219 1.97 -20.63 -4.98
CA ARG A 219 2.48 -19.27 -4.77
C ARG A 219 1.36 -18.23 -4.72
N VAL A 220 0.15 -18.59 -5.12
CA VAL A 220 -0.97 -17.65 -5.28
C VAL A 220 -2.01 -17.87 -4.19
N ILE A 221 -2.55 -19.09 -4.04
CA ILE A 221 -3.50 -19.42 -2.98
C ILE A 221 -2.84 -20.43 -2.07
N VAL A 222 -2.62 -20.12 -0.79
CA VAL A 222 -1.96 -21.01 0.16
C VAL A 222 -2.95 -21.52 1.20
N GLY A 223 -2.85 -22.81 1.55
CA GLY A 223 -3.62 -23.38 2.66
C GLY A 223 -2.98 -23.00 3.99
N VAL A 224 -3.76 -22.44 4.91
CA VAL A 224 -3.33 -22.11 6.27
C VAL A 224 -3.91 -23.16 7.21
N ARG A 225 -3.04 -24.01 7.78
CA ARG A 225 -3.44 -25.13 8.63
C ARG A 225 -4.27 -24.63 9.83
N GLY A 226 -5.43 -25.23 10.04
CA GLY A 226 -6.36 -24.86 11.12
C GLY A 226 -7.17 -23.58 10.89
N VAL A 227 -6.96 -22.85 9.79
CA VAL A 227 -7.68 -21.60 9.50
C VAL A 227 -8.48 -21.71 8.21
N GLY A 228 -7.85 -22.05 7.08
CA GLY A 228 -8.52 -22.07 5.78
C GLY A 228 -7.57 -21.71 4.65
N TYR A 229 -7.88 -20.66 3.88
CA TYR A 229 -7.10 -20.27 2.71
C TYR A 229 -6.71 -18.79 2.76
N LYS A 230 -5.57 -18.49 2.14
CA LYS A 230 -5.03 -17.14 2.03
C LYS A 230 -4.56 -16.91 0.60
N PHE A 231 -4.95 -15.79 0.02
CA PHE A 231 -4.34 -15.32 -1.22
C PHE A 231 -3.02 -14.62 -0.86
N MET A 232 -1.92 -15.08 -1.41
CA MET A 232 -0.63 -14.42 -1.18
C MET A 232 -0.65 -13.06 -1.86
N ASP A 233 -0.33 -12.02 -1.09
CA ASP A 233 -0.21 -10.69 -1.67
C ASP A 233 0.98 -10.68 -2.62
N GLN A 234 0.69 -10.64 -3.92
CA GLN A 234 1.73 -10.54 -4.94
C GLN A 234 2.32 -9.11 -4.95
N ARG A 235 1.76 -8.14 -4.19
CA ARG A 235 2.44 -6.89 -3.82
C ARG A 235 3.57 -7.11 -2.81
N SER A 236 3.60 -8.26 -2.13
CA SER A 236 4.72 -8.70 -1.28
C SER A 236 5.63 -9.74 -1.97
N VAL A 237 5.46 -9.96 -3.28
CA VAL A 237 6.41 -10.68 -4.14
C VAL A 237 6.69 -9.89 -5.43
N GLY A 238 6.48 -8.57 -5.39
CA GLY A 238 6.84 -7.63 -6.43
C GLY A 238 7.61 -6.49 -5.81
N VAL A 239 8.87 -6.34 -6.21
CA VAL A 239 9.78 -5.25 -5.90
C VAL A 239 9.06 -3.89 -5.80
N PRO A 240 9.26 -3.09 -4.75
CA PRO A 240 8.91 -1.67 -4.81
C PRO A 240 9.71 -1.05 -5.94
N SER A 241 9.08 -0.73 -7.07
CA SER A 241 9.72 0.15 -8.05
C SER A 241 9.82 1.52 -7.39
N PRO A 242 11.02 2.07 -7.18
CA PRO A 242 11.16 3.44 -6.72
C PRO A 242 10.38 4.35 -7.67
N GLY A 243 9.47 5.18 -7.15
CA GLY A 243 8.44 5.86 -7.94
C GLY A 243 9.03 6.45 -9.22
N ALA A 244 8.71 5.86 -10.38
CA ALA A 244 9.43 6.07 -11.64
C ALA A 244 9.54 7.54 -12.10
N ASP A 245 8.78 8.44 -11.47
CA ASP A 245 8.76 9.87 -11.74
C ASP A 245 9.60 10.76 -10.82
N HIS A 246 10.24 10.22 -9.77
CA HIS A 246 11.12 11.03 -8.92
C HIS A 246 12.45 11.34 -9.65
N PRO A 247 12.91 12.60 -9.66
CA PRO A 247 14.14 13.01 -10.36
C PRO A 247 15.38 12.19 -9.96
N LEU A 248 15.53 11.87 -8.67
CA LEU A 248 16.63 11.04 -8.17
C LEU A 248 16.65 9.65 -8.82
N TRP A 249 15.51 8.98 -8.96
CA TRP A 249 15.45 7.63 -9.51
C TRP A 249 15.77 7.61 -10.99
N ARG A 250 15.25 8.59 -11.74
CA ARG A 250 15.59 8.78 -13.16
C ARG A 250 17.10 9.01 -13.33
N TRP A 251 17.69 9.89 -12.50
CA TRP A 251 19.11 10.15 -12.55
C TRP A 251 19.96 8.90 -12.23
N ILE A 252 19.62 8.12 -11.19
CA ILE A 252 20.36 6.91 -10.82
C ILE A 252 20.38 5.89 -11.98
N VAL A 253 19.24 5.69 -12.64
CA VAL A 253 19.11 4.70 -13.73
C VAL A 253 19.74 5.20 -15.03
N GLN A 254 19.57 6.48 -15.37
CA GLN A 254 19.86 7.00 -16.71
C GLN A 254 21.21 7.72 -16.82
N ALA A 255 21.71 8.31 -15.74
CA ALA A 255 22.80 9.29 -15.82
C ALA A 255 23.91 9.10 -14.78
N ALA A 256 23.67 8.42 -13.66
CA ALA A 256 24.67 8.26 -12.62
C ALA A 256 25.88 7.44 -13.11
N PRO A 257 27.10 7.99 -13.08
CA PRO A 257 28.30 7.28 -13.54
C PRO A 257 28.82 6.29 -12.48
N LEU A 258 28.37 6.45 -11.23
CA LEU A 258 28.78 5.64 -10.09
C LEU A 258 27.96 4.34 -10.03
N PRO A 259 28.58 3.21 -9.68
CA PRO A 259 27.91 1.96 -9.37
C PRO A 259 26.99 2.09 -8.13
N ILE A 260 25.68 1.97 -8.33
CA ILE A 260 24.68 2.23 -7.28
C ILE A 260 23.73 1.04 -7.13
N LEU A 261 23.49 0.66 -5.87
CA LEU A 261 22.40 -0.21 -5.44
C LEU A 261 21.48 0.58 -4.49
N VAL A 262 20.19 0.30 -4.50
CA VAL A 262 19.24 0.85 -3.53
C VAL A 262 18.61 -0.33 -2.81
N ILE A 263 18.52 -0.26 -1.49
CA ILE A 263 17.93 -1.31 -0.67
C ILE A 263 16.76 -0.82 0.18
N ASP A 264 15.82 -1.72 0.44
CA ASP A 264 14.75 -1.51 1.42
C ASP A 264 15.18 -1.92 2.86
N ARG A 265 14.28 -1.74 3.82
CA ARG A 265 14.46 -2.18 5.22
C ARG A 265 14.68 -3.67 5.38
N GLU A 266 14.21 -4.48 4.42
CA GLU A 266 14.40 -5.92 4.42
C GLU A 266 15.71 -6.34 3.75
N ARG A 267 16.54 -5.37 3.32
CA ARG A 267 17.82 -5.56 2.62
C ARG A 267 17.67 -6.11 1.20
N THR A 268 16.49 -6.00 0.61
CA THR A 268 16.25 -6.35 -0.79
C THR A 268 16.83 -5.25 -1.67
N VAL A 269 17.58 -5.60 -2.71
CA VAL A 269 18.00 -4.63 -3.74
C VAL A 269 16.75 -4.22 -4.50
N VAL A 270 16.25 -3.00 -4.34
CA VAL A 270 15.05 -2.51 -5.02
C VAL A 270 15.36 -1.79 -6.34
N LEU A 271 16.62 -1.36 -6.50
CA LEU A 271 17.12 -0.77 -7.74
C LEU A 271 18.63 -0.99 -7.83
N ALA A 272 19.11 -1.19 -9.05
CA ALA A 272 20.52 -1.16 -9.40
C ALA A 272 20.69 -0.45 -10.75
N ASN A 273 21.81 0.25 -10.96
CA ASN A 273 22.13 0.83 -12.26
C ASN A 273 23.15 -0.03 -13.03
N ARG A 274 23.29 0.17 -14.34
CA ARG A 274 24.23 -0.60 -15.18
C ARG A 274 25.68 -0.52 -14.70
N ALA A 275 26.06 0.56 -14.03
CA ALA A 275 27.40 0.69 -13.47
C ALA A 275 27.64 -0.34 -12.34
N ALA A 276 26.60 -0.74 -11.60
CA ALA A 276 26.68 -1.79 -10.58
C ALA A 276 26.94 -3.19 -11.15
N GLU A 277 26.47 -3.50 -12.36
CA GLU A 277 26.73 -4.80 -13.02
C GLU A 277 28.23 -5.03 -13.21
N ARG A 278 28.98 -3.98 -13.59
CA ARG A 278 30.42 -4.06 -13.84
C ARG A 278 31.22 -4.45 -12.61
N ILE A 279 30.83 -3.95 -11.44
CA ILE A 279 31.51 -4.26 -10.17
C ILE A 279 31.02 -5.59 -9.60
N THR A 280 29.70 -5.76 -9.53
CA THR A 280 29.12 -6.90 -8.81
C THR A 280 29.16 -8.19 -9.61
N GLY A 281 29.28 -8.12 -10.94
CA GLY A 281 29.17 -9.27 -11.84
C GLY A 281 27.74 -9.80 -12.01
N TRP A 282 26.76 -9.17 -11.34
CA TRP A 282 25.36 -9.56 -11.39
C TRP A 282 24.59 -8.70 -12.40
N PRO A 283 23.82 -9.29 -13.34
CA PRO A 283 22.89 -8.54 -14.19
C PRO A 283 21.83 -7.84 -13.34
N VAL A 284 21.56 -6.55 -13.61
CA VAL A 284 20.61 -5.71 -12.86
C VAL A 284 19.23 -6.34 -12.83
N GLU A 285 18.80 -6.96 -13.94
CA GLU A 285 17.49 -7.60 -14.06
C GLU A 285 17.33 -8.81 -13.15
N GLN A 286 18.44 -9.45 -12.76
CA GLN A 286 18.43 -10.62 -11.87
C GLN A 286 18.46 -10.25 -10.39
N ILE A 287 19.07 -9.11 -10.05
CA ILE A 287 19.19 -8.69 -8.65
C ILE A 287 18.04 -7.81 -8.19
N THR A 288 17.44 -7.04 -9.10
CA THR A 288 16.42 -6.05 -8.75
C THR A 288 15.13 -6.72 -8.26
N GLY A 289 14.94 -6.57 -6.96
CA GLY A 289 13.88 -7.00 -6.05
C GLY A 289 13.58 -8.48 -5.97
N GLN A 290 14.52 -9.27 -6.44
CA GLN A 290 14.56 -10.71 -6.23
C GLN A 290 15.67 -11.07 -5.25
N THR A 291 16.71 -10.23 -5.13
CA THR A 291 17.94 -10.57 -4.43
C THR A 291 18.20 -9.62 -3.26
N LYS A 292 18.69 -10.19 -2.16
CA LYS A 292 19.15 -9.42 -0.99
C LYS A 292 20.57 -8.89 -1.23
N CYS A 293 20.88 -7.71 -0.73
CA CYS A 293 22.16 -7.06 -0.98
C CYS A 293 23.38 -7.86 -0.47
N HIS A 294 23.20 -8.71 0.54
CA HIS A 294 24.28 -9.57 1.05
C HIS A 294 24.72 -10.64 0.05
N THR A 295 23.84 -11.07 -0.86
CA THR A 295 24.17 -11.99 -1.95
C THR A 295 24.93 -11.28 -3.08
N VAL A 296 24.64 -9.99 -3.28
CA VAL A 296 25.29 -9.18 -4.33
C VAL A 296 26.66 -8.67 -3.89
N ILE A 297 26.79 -8.24 -2.63
CA ILE A 297 28.01 -7.62 -2.07
C ILE A 297 28.86 -8.64 -1.29
N GLY A 298 28.40 -9.89 -1.12
CA GLY A 298 29.18 -10.93 -0.46
C GLY A 298 29.39 -10.69 1.04
N CYS A 299 28.56 -9.89 1.71
CA CYS A 299 28.77 -9.49 3.12
C CYS A 299 28.87 -10.65 4.13
N GLN A 300 28.45 -11.87 3.76
CA GLN A 300 28.53 -13.07 4.60
C GLN A 300 29.87 -13.82 4.48
N ALA A 301 30.69 -13.51 3.47
CA ALA A 301 31.92 -14.22 3.15
C ALA A 301 33.14 -13.41 3.63
N ARG A 302 33.47 -13.54 4.92
CA ARG A 302 34.75 -13.14 5.55
C ARG A 302 35.08 -11.63 5.46
N ASP A 303 35.06 -10.98 6.63
CA ASP A 303 35.49 -9.59 6.90
C ASP A 303 34.48 -8.45 6.64
N GLY A 304 33.22 -8.77 6.32
CA GLY A 304 32.10 -7.81 6.20
C GLY A 304 31.15 -7.72 7.41
N CYS A 305 30.16 -6.82 7.31
CA CYS A 305 29.08 -6.52 8.29
C CYS A 305 28.71 -7.73 9.18
N SER A 306 29.11 -7.67 10.45
CA SER A 306 28.82 -8.68 11.47
C SER A 306 27.33 -9.03 11.47
N LEU A 307 27.00 -10.30 11.17
CA LEU A 307 25.64 -10.85 11.32
C LEU A 307 25.17 -10.87 12.80
N LYS A 308 26.03 -10.47 13.76
CA LYS A 308 25.68 -10.31 15.17
C LYS A 308 25.15 -8.91 15.51
N ASP A 309 25.34 -7.93 14.64
CA ASP A 309 24.95 -6.54 14.85
C ASP A 309 23.94 -6.06 13.78
N VAL A 310 23.25 -4.94 14.05
CA VAL A 310 22.30 -4.34 13.08
C VAL A 310 23.04 -4.00 11.79
N CYS A 311 22.49 -4.47 10.65
CA CYS A 311 23.04 -4.24 9.32
C CYS A 311 23.36 -2.75 9.07
N VAL A 312 24.53 -2.43 8.53
CA VAL A 312 24.99 -1.04 8.31
C VAL A 312 24.01 -0.22 7.47
N GLY A 313 23.39 -0.81 6.44
CA GLY A 313 22.36 -0.12 5.66
C GLY A 313 21.08 0.15 6.44
N VAL A 314 20.66 -0.79 7.30
CA VAL A 314 19.50 -0.60 8.20
C VAL A 314 19.80 0.43 9.27
N ARG A 315 21.01 0.41 9.82
CA ARG A 315 21.50 1.39 10.78
C ARG A 315 21.57 2.79 10.18
N ALA A 316 22.06 2.94 8.94
CA ALA A 316 22.05 4.21 8.22
C ALA A 316 20.62 4.76 8.07
N MET A 317 19.64 3.92 7.75
CA MET A 317 18.22 4.32 7.68
C MET A 317 17.62 4.71 9.04
N GLN A 318 18.12 4.14 10.14
CA GLN A 318 17.67 4.46 11.51
C GLN A 318 18.31 5.75 12.04
N GLU A 319 19.60 5.98 11.75
CA GLU A 319 20.37 7.13 12.22
C GLU A 319 20.14 8.40 11.39
N GLY A 320 19.55 8.29 10.20
CA GLY A 320 18.85 9.36 9.50
C GLY A 320 19.66 10.55 8.98
N ALA A 321 20.98 10.63 9.21
CA ALA A 321 21.76 11.82 8.81
C ALA A 321 23.24 11.60 8.45
N SER A 322 23.82 10.42 8.67
CA SER A 322 25.26 10.18 8.46
C SER A 322 25.52 9.06 7.47
N SER A 323 26.28 9.33 6.41
CA SER A 323 26.72 8.28 5.48
C SER A 323 27.70 7.33 6.17
N LEU A 324 27.50 6.02 6.05
CA LEU A 324 28.40 5.01 6.63
C LEU A 324 29.23 4.35 5.53
N LYS A 325 30.55 4.21 5.72
CA LYS A 325 31.45 3.61 4.72
C LYS A 325 32.06 2.31 5.24
N VAL A 326 31.96 1.24 4.46
CA VAL A 326 32.45 -0.11 4.81
C VAL A 326 33.15 -0.72 3.60
N ARG A 327 34.19 -1.52 3.82
CA ARG A 327 34.86 -2.28 2.76
C ARG A 327 34.40 -3.74 2.79
N TYR A 328 34.15 -4.29 1.61
CA TYR A 328 33.73 -5.66 1.39
C TYR A 328 34.65 -6.31 0.38
N ARG A 329 34.86 -7.62 0.53
CA ARG A 329 35.43 -8.45 -0.51
C ARG A 329 34.26 -9.15 -1.21
N ILE A 330 34.08 -8.88 -2.49
CA ILE A 330 32.97 -9.43 -3.27
C ILE A 330 33.36 -10.76 -3.92
N ASP A 331 32.38 -11.48 -4.48
CA ASP A 331 32.58 -12.82 -5.05
C ASP A 331 33.56 -12.84 -6.24
N THR A 332 33.75 -11.71 -6.93
CA THR A 332 34.78 -11.54 -7.97
C THR A 332 36.21 -11.59 -7.40
N GLY A 333 36.37 -11.57 -6.08
CA GLY A 333 37.65 -11.51 -5.38
C GLY A 333 38.17 -10.10 -5.12
N GLU A 334 37.52 -9.09 -5.69
CA GLU A 334 37.87 -7.67 -5.57
C GLU A 334 37.44 -7.07 -4.23
N THR A 335 38.13 -6.01 -3.79
CA THR A 335 37.75 -5.23 -2.60
C THR A 335 37.00 -3.98 -3.02
N VAL A 336 35.75 -3.87 -2.59
CA VAL A 336 34.86 -2.75 -2.88
C VAL A 336 34.60 -1.95 -1.61
N SER A 337 34.67 -0.64 -1.70
CA SER A 337 34.16 0.25 -0.66
C SER A 337 32.69 0.57 -0.94
N ALA A 338 31.81 0.33 0.01
CA ALA A 338 30.40 0.69 -0.06
C ALA A 338 30.10 1.87 0.89
N THR A 339 29.50 2.92 0.34
CA THR A 339 29.01 4.08 1.11
C THR A 339 27.48 4.00 1.17
N TYR A 340 26.93 3.86 2.37
CA TYR A 340 25.52 3.77 2.69
C TYR A 340 24.96 5.17 2.99
N VAL A 341 24.02 5.62 2.18
CA VAL A 341 23.36 6.94 2.28
C VAL A 341 21.86 6.71 2.49
N PRO A 342 21.29 7.06 3.65
CA PRO A 342 19.83 6.98 3.83
C PRO A 342 19.14 8.00 2.93
N LEU A 343 18.05 7.60 2.28
CA LEU A 343 17.27 8.49 1.44
C LEU A 343 16.11 9.10 2.24
N PRO A 344 15.79 10.39 2.01
CA PRO A 344 14.76 11.06 2.78
C PRO A 344 13.35 10.50 2.49
N PRO A 345 12.39 10.67 3.43
CA PRO A 345 11.08 10.00 3.38
C PRO A 345 10.17 10.45 2.21
N ASP A 346 10.51 11.54 1.55
CA ASP A 346 9.84 12.09 0.37
C ASP A 346 10.20 11.35 -0.93
N VAL A 347 11.31 10.61 -0.95
CA VAL A 347 11.80 9.84 -2.10
C VAL A 347 11.03 8.52 -2.30
N GLY A 348 10.18 8.12 -1.34
CA GLY A 348 9.22 7.03 -1.51
C GLY A 348 8.49 6.61 -0.23
N SER A 349 7.51 5.72 -0.38
CA SER A 349 6.67 5.24 0.75
C SER A 349 7.38 4.35 1.77
N ALA A 350 8.65 4.01 1.53
CA ALA A 350 9.49 3.19 2.38
C ALA A 350 10.82 3.90 2.66
N ALA A 351 11.44 3.61 3.81
CA ALA A 351 12.81 4.06 4.06
C ALA A 351 13.75 3.25 3.17
N TYR A 352 14.54 3.95 2.36
CA TYR A 352 15.52 3.37 1.46
C TYR A 352 16.94 3.76 1.86
N CYS A 353 17.89 2.91 1.51
CA CYS A 353 19.31 3.22 1.61
C CYS A 353 19.96 3.05 0.23
N MET A 354 20.60 4.11 -0.24
CA MET A 354 21.47 4.07 -1.41
C MET A 354 22.85 3.58 -1.01
N ILE A 355 23.38 2.61 -1.74
CA ILE A 355 24.71 2.04 -1.59
C ILE A 355 25.51 2.44 -2.82
N VAL A 356 26.52 3.28 -2.64
CA VAL A 356 27.47 3.64 -3.69
C VAL A 356 28.69 2.73 -3.56
N LEU A 357 29.00 1.98 -4.61
CA LEU A 357 30.14 1.07 -4.66
C LEU A 357 31.30 1.73 -5.39
N ASP A 358 32.47 1.68 -4.77
CA ASP A 358 33.71 2.25 -5.29
C ASP A 358 34.84 1.22 -5.23
N MET A 359 35.51 1.03 -6.36
CA MET A 359 36.72 0.24 -6.48
C MET A 359 37.89 1.17 -6.21
N GLY A 360 38.25 1.31 -4.93
CA GLY A 360 39.42 2.10 -4.56
C GLY A 360 40.67 1.54 -5.25
N PRO A 361 41.64 2.38 -5.67
CA PRO A 361 42.92 1.89 -6.16
C PRO A 361 43.59 1.04 -5.07
N GLU A 362 44.21 -0.07 -5.46
CA GLU A 362 45.03 -0.88 -4.55
C GLU A 362 46.02 0.03 -3.81
N GLY A 363 45.83 0.21 -2.50
CA GLY A 363 46.83 0.83 -1.65
C GLY A 363 46.68 2.32 -1.26
N ALA A 364 45.48 2.89 -1.18
CA ALA A 364 45.30 4.20 -0.54
C ALA A 364 44.37 4.14 0.68
N ALA A 365 44.94 3.96 1.87
CA ALA A 365 44.26 4.28 3.12
C ALA A 365 44.10 5.80 3.22
N SER A 366 42.99 6.35 2.72
CA SER A 366 42.63 7.74 3.00
C SER A 366 41.47 7.79 4.01
N ARG A 367 41.79 8.29 5.22
CA ARG A 367 40.80 8.93 6.08
C ARG A 367 40.23 10.10 5.27
N VAL A 368 38.95 10.04 4.91
CA VAL A 368 38.23 11.19 4.36
C VAL A 368 37.21 11.63 5.40
N SER A 369 37.34 12.89 5.80
CA SER A 369 36.60 13.52 6.88
C SER A 369 35.10 13.58 6.59
N THR A 370 34.33 13.55 7.68
CA THR A 370 32.98 14.13 7.78
C THR A 370 32.97 15.50 7.10
N GLY A 371 32.30 15.62 5.95
CA GLY A 371 32.26 16.85 5.16
C GLY A 371 31.04 16.85 4.24
N ASP A 372 30.03 17.59 4.70
CA ASP A 372 28.79 18.08 4.10
C ASP A 372 27.80 17.15 3.38
N PRO A 373 26.49 17.30 3.68
CA PRO A 373 25.42 16.60 2.97
C PRO A 373 25.38 17.07 1.52
N LEU A 374 25.17 16.12 0.60
CA LEU A 374 24.90 16.38 -0.81
C LEU A 374 23.67 17.31 -0.93
N GLU A 375 23.90 18.61 -1.06
CA GLU A 375 22.85 19.57 -1.41
C GLU A 375 22.40 19.30 -2.85
N PHE A 376 21.17 18.84 -3.01
CA PHE A 376 20.50 18.77 -4.29
C PHE A 376 20.15 20.18 -4.75
N GLN A 377 20.98 20.78 -5.60
CA GLN A 377 20.59 21.99 -6.31
C GLN A 377 19.50 21.64 -7.33
N THR A 378 18.25 21.94 -6.98
CA THR A 378 17.17 22.12 -7.94
C THR A 378 17.49 23.34 -8.80
N GLN A 379 17.90 23.12 -10.04
CA GLN A 379 17.86 24.16 -11.06
C GLN A 379 16.46 24.20 -11.68
N SER A 380 15.98 25.43 -11.80
CA SER A 380 14.63 25.92 -12.07
C SER A 380 14.02 25.53 -13.42
#